data_AF-A0A816RZN0-F1
#
_entry.id   AF-A0A816RZN0-F1
#
_cell.length_a   1.000
_cell.length_b   1.000
_cell.length_c   1.000
_cell.angle_alpha   90.00
_cell.angle_beta   90.00
_cell.angle_gamma   90.00
#
_symmetry.space_group_name_H-M   'P 1'
#
loop_
_entity.id
_entity.type
_entity.pdbx_description
1 polymer ?
#
loop_
_entity_poly.entity_id
_entity_poly.type
_entity_poly.pdbx_seq_one_letter_code
_entity_poly.pdbx_strand_id
1 'polypeptide(L)'
;MKIAEKTEISIVTLVILISCVNDVHGAMSQYKWMYFQPYGSTVNLEPLFNYTECTGQSQCYWSLPNKFTRLVYPLNSSTTSKYSIASNGILTIINIQPSDNGIYHFFKLNNSEWIVSKSLLNLHGAPFESLWLEYWPNVVGGLVAMAAVFISFGLIMFADKYRYRSPKTESTRRMSQRPGTVAPLNKPVIIEQANPVFMHEDDENDINTTQSRRQSTNSNSSGLRVAQF
;
A
#
# COMPACT_ATOMS: atom_id res chain seq x y z
N MET A 1 -17.54 30.05 -20.43
CA MET A 1 -16.09 30.13 -20.65
C MET A 1 -15.36 30.26 -19.30
N LYS A 2 -15.42 29.21 -18.46
CA LYS A 2 -14.81 29.15 -17.11
C LYS A 2 -14.26 27.77 -16.73
N ILE A 3 -14.32 26.81 -17.66
CA ILE A 3 -13.94 25.40 -17.44
C ILE A 3 -12.50 25.13 -17.93
N ALA A 4 -11.98 25.94 -18.85
CA ALA A 4 -10.62 25.79 -19.39
C ALA A 4 -9.52 26.19 -18.39
N GLU A 5 -9.79 27.14 -17.49
CA GLU A 5 -8.77 27.64 -16.55
C GLU A 5 -8.44 26.64 -15.42
N LYS A 6 -9.37 25.72 -15.12
CA LYS A 6 -9.20 24.73 -14.04
C LYS A 6 -8.41 23.49 -14.45
N THR A 7 -8.27 23.24 -15.76
CA THR A 7 -7.57 22.07 -16.30
C THR A 7 -6.07 22.30 -16.45
N GLU A 8 -5.62 23.53 -16.72
CA GLU A 8 -4.20 23.84 -16.88
C GLU A 8 -3.42 23.76 -15.56
N ILE A 9 -4.02 24.17 -14.45
CA ILE A 9 -3.41 24.07 -13.11
C ILE A 9 -3.15 22.60 -12.74
N SER A 10 -4.00 21.67 -13.18
CA SER A 10 -3.85 20.24 -12.88
C SER A 10 -2.67 19.59 -13.60
N ILE A 11 -2.36 20.03 -14.83
CA ILE A 11 -1.29 19.44 -15.64
C ILE A 11 0.07 19.94 -15.17
N VAL A 12 0.19 21.24 -14.86
CA VAL A 12 1.44 21.81 -14.35
C VAL A 12 1.82 21.17 -13.01
N THR A 13 0.86 20.92 -12.12
CA THR A 13 1.11 20.25 -10.84
C THR A 13 1.55 18.79 -11.03
N LEU A 14 0.96 18.09 -12.00
CA LEU A 14 1.34 16.70 -12.32
C LEU A 14 2.76 16.62 -12.92
N VAL A 15 3.13 17.57 -13.79
CA VAL A 15 4.47 17.61 -14.40
C VAL A 15 5.54 17.93 -13.36
N ILE A 16 5.28 18.85 -12.42
CA ILE A 16 6.20 19.16 -11.32
C ILE A 16 6.40 17.93 -10.43
N LEU A 17 5.33 17.19 -10.10
CA LEU A 17 5.42 15.95 -9.33
C LEU A 17 6.22 14.86 -10.06
N ILE A 18 6.08 14.73 -11.38
CA ILE A 18 6.83 13.75 -12.17
C ILE A 18 8.33 14.15 -12.26
N SER A 19 8.64 15.44 -12.38
CA SER A 19 10.04 15.90 -12.41
C SER A 19 10.76 15.72 -11.07
N CYS A 20 10.07 15.79 -9.93
CA CYS A 20 10.70 15.55 -8.62
C CYS A 20 11.05 14.08 -8.37
N VAL A 21 10.48 13.12 -9.11
CA VAL A 21 10.77 11.68 -8.92
C VAL A 21 12.04 11.25 -9.66
N ASN A 22 12.45 11.97 -10.70
CA ASN A 22 13.52 11.52 -11.59
C ASN A 22 14.94 11.94 -11.16
N ASP A 23 15.09 12.88 -10.21
CA ASP A 23 16.41 13.43 -9.84
C ASP A 23 17.09 12.80 -8.61
N VAL A 24 16.49 11.77 -7.98
CA VAL A 24 17.07 11.17 -6.75
C VAL A 24 18.08 10.04 -7.03
N HIS A 25 18.42 9.76 -8.29
CA HIS A 25 19.39 8.70 -8.62
C HIS A 25 20.78 9.21 -9.03
N GLY A 26 21.01 10.52 -9.00
CA GLY A 26 22.27 11.13 -9.45
C GLY A 26 23.24 11.41 -8.32
N ALA A 27 24.40 10.75 -8.35
CA ALA A 27 25.63 11.10 -7.62
C ALA A 27 25.76 10.66 -6.15
N MET A 28 25.51 9.38 -5.84
CA MET A 28 26.32 8.73 -4.81
C MET A 28 27.70 8.46 -5.42
N SER A 29 28.65 9.37 -5.16
CA SER A 29 30.08 9.14 -5.39
C SER A 29 30.46 7.78 -4.81
N GLN A 30 30.68 6.80 -5.69
CA GLN A 30 31.08 5.45 -5.29
C GLN A 30 32.53 5.54 -4.81
N TYR A 31 32.70 5.79 -3.52
CA TYR A 31 33.99 5.61 -2.89
C TYR A 31 34.44 4.16 -3.13
N LYS A 32 35.63 3.95 -3.68
CA LYS A 32 36.18 2.62 -4.02
C LYS A 32 36.16 1.62 -2.84
N TRP A 33 36.09 2.13 -1.60
CA TRP A 33 36.06 1.33 -0.38
C TRP A 33 34.66 1.07 0.17
N MET A 34 33.61 1.65 -0.43
CA MET A 34 32.24 1.57 0.04
C MET A 34 31.38 0.80 -0.97
N TYR A 35 30.82 -0.32 -0.53
CA TYR A 35 30.04 -1.23 -1.34
C TYR A 35 28.58 -1.13 -0.94
N PHE A 36 27.71 -0.88 -1.91
CA PHE A 36 26.26 -0.90 -1.73
C PHE A 36 25.73 -2.14 -2.42
N GLN A 37 25.16 -3.06 -1.64
CA GLN A 37 24.71 -4.35 -2.15
C GLN A 37 23.33 -4.72 -1.59
N PRO A 38 22.47 -5.39 -2.39
CA PRO A 38 21.21 -5.94 -1.90
C PRO A 38 21.43 -7.22 -1.09
N TYR A 39 20.46 -7.58 -0.25
CA TYR A 39 20.48 -8.85 0.50
C TYR A 39 20.53 -10.07 -0.42
N GLY A 40 21.21 -11.13 0.03
CA GLY A 40 21.33 -12.40 -0.70
C GLY A 40 22.28 -12.36 -1.90
N SER A 41 22.85 -11.20 -2.24
CA SER A 41 23.83 -11.09 -3.32
C SER A 41 25.21 -11.63 -2.90
N THR A 42 26.15 -11.60 -3.84
CA THR A 42 27.56 -11.91 -3.60
C THR A 42 28.38 -10.64 -3.84
N VAL A 43 29.33 -10.35 -2.94
CA VAL A 43 30.21 -9.18 -3.04
C VAL A 43 31.67 -9.59 -2.97
N ASN A 44 32.50 -8.93 -3.76
CA ASN A 44 33.95 -9.03 -3.71
C ASN A 44 34.50 -7.74 -3.09
N LEU A 45 35.07 -7.86 -1.90
CA LEU A 45 35.71 -6.76 -1.21
C LEU A 45 37.18 -6.71 -1.59
N GLU A 46 37.57 -5.65 -2.29
CA GLU A 46 38.95 -5.41 -2.69
C GLU A 46 39.70 -4.57 -1.65
N PRO A 47 40.95 -4.93 -1.32
CA PRO A 47 41.84 -4.04 -0.57
C PRO A 47 42.14 -2.76 -1.36
N LEU A 48 42.30 -1.63 -0.66
CA LEU A 48 42.61 -0.34 -1.31
C LEU A 48 44.02 -0.24 -1.90
N PHE A 49 44.97 -1.07 -1.45
CA PHE A 49 46.37 -0.96 -1.85
C PHE A 49 46.73 -1.84 -3.05
N ASN A 50 47.82 -1.51 -3.75
CA ASN A 50 48.23 -2.19 -4.98
C ASN A 50 48.96 -3.52 -4.75
N TYR A 51 49.49 -3.74 -3.54
CA TYR A 51 50.25 -4.94 -3.19
C TYR A 51 49.41 -5.89 -2.32
N THR A 52 48.51 -6.65 -2.94
CA THR A 52 47.55 -7.50 -2.20
C THR A 52 47.85 -8.99 -2.23
N GLU A 53 48.95 -9.40 -2.87
CA GLU A 53 49.30 -10.81 -2.97
C GLU A 53 49.57 -11.42 -1.59
N CYS A 54 48.89 -12.51 -1.31
CA CYS A 54 48.95 -13.26 -0.08
C CYS A 54 49.66 -14.59 -0.35
N THR A 55 50.82 -14.78 0.28
CA THR A 55 51.62 -16.00 0.06
C THR A 55 51.37 -17.10 1.10
N GLY A 56 50.72 -16.77 2.23
CA GLY A 56 50.36 -17.78 3.25
C GLY A 56 49.59 -17.25 4.47
N GLN A 57 49.28 -18.17 5.39
CA GLN A 57 48.41 -17.97 6.57
C GLN A 57 48.92 -16.93 7.57
N SER A 58 50.23 -16.75 7.67
CA SER A 58 50.82 -15.79 8.59
C SER A 58 50.84 -14.35 8.07
N GLN A 59 50.50 -14.13 6.79
CA GLN A 59 50.72 -12.84 6.13
C GLN A 59 49.45 -12.07 5.83
N CYS A 60 48.30 -12.74 5.69
CA CYS A 60 47.06 -12.10 5.27
C CYS A 60 45.85 -12.62 6.04
N TYR A 61 45.05 -11.69 6.55
CA TYR A 61 43.73 -12.04 7.08
C TYR A 61 42.74 -10.87 6.97
N TRP A 62 41.47 -11.22 6.92
CA TRP A 62 40.36 -10.29 7.04
C TRP A 62 39.75 -10.37 8.44
N SER A 63 39.43 -9.23 9.04
CA SER A 63 38.62 -9.14 10.25
C SER A 63 37.20 -8.73 9.86
N LEU A 64 36.22 -9.49 10.34
CA LEU A 64 34.81 -9.19 10.15
C LEU A 64 34.38 -7.96 10.96
N PRO A 65 33.23 -7.35 10.61
CA PRO A 65 32.67 -6.22 11.35
C PRO A 65 32.34 -6.54 12.82
N ASN A 66 32.16 -7.82 13.16
CA ASN A 66 31.95 -8.27 14.54
C ASN A 66 33.21 -8.20 15.41
N LYS A 67 34.38 -7.82 14.87
CA LYS A 67 35.70 -7.68 15.54
C LYS A 67 36.32 -8.96 16.13
N PHE A 68 35.53 -10.01 16.36
CA PHE A 68 36.00 -11.27 16.96
C PHE A 68 36.39 -12.32 15.92
N THR A 69 35.76 -12.31 14.74
CA THR A 69 36.02 -13.31 13.71
C THR A 69 37.10 -12.84 12.75
N ARG A 70 38.12 -13.68 12.57
CA ARG A 70 39.22 -13.49 11.61
C ARG A 70 39.22 -14.60 10.58
N LEU A 71 39.31 -14.22 9.31
CA LEU A 71 39.41 -15.12 8.16
C LEU A 71 40.83 -15.05 7.63
N VAL A 72 41.56 -16.16 7.71
CA VAL A 72 42.98 -16.24 7.34
C VAL A 72 43.12 -16.88 5.95
N TYR A 73 44.04 -16.39 5.13
CA TYR A 73 44.31 -16.96 3.79
C TYR A 73 45.44 -18.00 3.81
N PRO A 74 45.35 -19.16 3.14
CA PRO A 74 44.16 -19.74 2.52
C PRO A 74 43.13 -20.13 3.58
N LEU A 75 41.86 -19.93 3.23
CA LEU A 75 40.76 -20.31 4.09
C LEU A 75 40.69 -21.85 4.14
N ASN A 76 40.90 -22.44 5.32
CA ASN A 76 40.76 -23.88 5.48
C ASN A 76 39.32 -24.27 5.13
N SER A 77 39.16 -25.30 4.29
CA SER A 77 37.87 -25.72 3.71
C SER A 77 36.81 -26.14 4.72
N SER A 78 37.17 -26.32 5.99
CA SER A 78 36.24 -26.79 7.04
C SER A 78 35.35 -25.69 7.62
N THR A 79 35.67 -24.41 7.46
CA THR A 79 35.08 -23.38 8.33
C THR A 79 33.98 -22.52 7.71
N THR A 80 33.83 -22.33 6.40
CA THR A 80 32.65 -21.59 5.88
C THR A 80 32.51 -21.66 4.36
N SER A 81 31.38 -22.17 3.86
CA SER A 81 30.96 -22.01 2.45
C SER A 81 30.59 -20.57 2.07
N LYS A 82 30.44 -19.69 3.07
CA LYS A 82 30.02 -18.30 2.92
C LYS A 82 31.13 -17.35 2.48
N TYR A 83 32.36 -17.60 2.91
CA TYR A 83 33.49 -16.72 2.71
C TYR A 83 34.57 -17.42 1.89
N SER A 84 35.21 -16.70 0.97
CA SER A 84 36.42 -17.16 0.31
C SER A 84 37.41 -16.03 0.15
N ILE A 85 38.70 -16.30 0.35
CA ILE A 85 39.77 -15.32 0.15
C ILE A 85 40.63 -15.80 -1.01
N ALA A 86 40.77 -14.96 -2.03
CA ALA A 86 41.64 -15.21 -3.17
C ALA A 86 43.10 -14.84 -2.84
N SER A 87 44.05 -15.36 -3.63
CA SER A 87 45.49 -15.08 -3.47
C SER A 87 45.86 -13.61 -3.61
N ASN A 88 45.03 -12.82 -4.29
CA ASN A 88 45.16 -11.36 -4.40
C ASN A 88 44.47 -10.62 -3.24
N GLY A 89 44.14 -11.30 -2.14
CA GLY A 89 43.57 -10.69 -0.94
C GLY A 89 42.10 -10.27 -1.06
N ILE A 90 41.44 -10.52 -2.19
CA ILE A 90 40.01 -10.24 -2.36
C ILE A 90 39.20 -11.19 -1.48
N LEU A 91 38.30 -10.64 -0.68
CA LEU A 91 37.32 -11.39 0.12
C LEU A 91 36.00 -11.44 -0.63
N THR A 92 35.56 -12.64 -0.99
CA THR A 92 34.22 -12.89 -1.52
C THR A 92 33.31 -13.32 -0.39
N ILE A 93 32.14 -12.68 -0.29
CA ILE A 93 31.07 -13.01 0.64
C ILE A 93 29.85 -13.41 -0.18
N ILE A 94 29.36 -14.63 0.01
CA ILE A 94 28.21 -15.19 -0.70
C ILE A 94 26.97 -15.09 0.18
N ASN A 95 25.80 -14.83 -0.43
CA ASN A 95 24.51 -14.78 0.25
C ASN A 95 24.53 -13.82 1.46
N ILE A 96 24.80 -12.55 1.19
CA ILE A 96 25.00 -11.52 2.21
C ILE A 96 23.73 -11.32 3.05
N GLN A 97 23.90 -11.25 4.37
CA GLN A 97 22.85 -11.13 5.39
C GLN A 97 22.99 -9.82 6.19
N PRO A 98 21.93 -9.39 6.91
CA PRO A 98 22.00 -8.17 7.73
C PRO A 98 23.17 -8.10 8.71
N SER A 99 23.61 -9.25 9.25
CA SER A 99 24.75 -9.35 10.16
C SER A 99 26.11 -9.12 9.52
N ASP A 100 26.21 -9.17 8.18
CA ASP A 100 27.44 -8.89 7.44
C ASP A 100 27.65 -7.39 7.20
N ASN A 101 26.67 -6.55 7.50
CA ASN A 101 26.76 -5.10 7.33
C ASN A 101 27.83 -4.50 8.25
N GLY A 102 28.70 -3.64 7.71
CA GLY A 102 29.70 -2.93 8.49
C GLY A 102 31.09 -2.87 7.86
N ILE A 103 32.08 -2.56 8.70
CA ILE A 103 33.45 -2.28 8.27
C ILE A 103 34.32 -3.53 8.41
N TYR A 104 34.83 -4.00 7.28
CA TYR A 104 35.82 -5.06 7.17
C TYR A 104 37.22 -4.46 7.18
N HIS A 105 38.15 -5.17 7.83
CA HIS A 105 39.55 -4.75 7.87
C HIS A 105 40.42 -5.85 7.27
N PHE A 106 41.21 -5.52 6.26
CA PHE A 106 42.20 -6.42 5.70
C PHE A 106 43.57 -6.09 6.27
N PHE A 107 44.25 -7.11 6.77
CA PHE A 107 45.59 -7.00 7.35
C PHE A 107 46.57 -7.77 6.48
N LYS A 108 47.65 -7.10 6.11
CA LYS A 108 48.76 -7.72 5.38
C LYS A 108 50.09 -7.40 6.05
N LEU A 109 50.94 -8.41 6.22
CA LEU A 109 52.31 -8.25 6.67
C LEU A 109 53.19 -7.85 5.47
N ASN A 110 53.86 -6.71 5.57
CA ASN A 110 54.81 -6.22 4.58
C ASN A 110 56.11 -5.80 5.30
N ASN A 111 57.23 -6.44 4.98
CA ASN A 111 58.54 -6.13 5.60
C ASN A 111 58.50 -6.02 7.13
N SER A 112 57.80 -6.96 7.80
CA SER A 112 57.59 -7.01 9.25
C SER A 112 56.62 -5.98 9.84
N GLU A 113 55.99 -5.13 9.03
CA GLU A 113 54.96 -4.19 9.44
C GLU A 113 53.56 -4.64 8.97
N TRP A 114 52.56 -4.43 9.81
CA TRP A 114 51.16 -4.70 9.45
C TRP A 114 50.54 -3.50 8.77
N ILE A 115 50.18 -3.66 7.50
CA ILE A 115 49.40 -2.69 6.73
C ILE A 115 47.93 -3.06 6.81
N VAL A 116 47.07 -2.06 6.99
CA VAL A 116 45.63 -2.24 7.15
C VAL A 116 44.86 -1.52 6.05
N SER A 117 43.94 -2.22 5.40
CA SER A 117 42.93 -1.64 4.52
C SER A 117 41.53 -1.82 5.10
N LYS A 118 40.60 -0.95 4.71
CA LYS A 118 39.23 -0.93 5.20
C LYS A 118 38.27 -0.99 4.02
N SER A 119 37.22 -1.79 4.14
CA SER A 119 36.08 -1.77 3.21
C SER A 119 34.80 -1.70 4.01
N LEU A 120 33.88 -0.81 3.61
CA LEU A 120 32.56 -0.67 4.21
C LEU A 120 31.56 -1.37 3.29
N LEU A 121 30.88 -2.37 3.83
CA LEU A 121 29.73 -2.99 3.18
C LEU A 121 28.47 -2.39 3.78
N ASN A 122 27.74 -1.65 2.97
CA ASN A 122 26.41 -1.12 3.28
C ASN A 122 25.36 -1.93 2.53
N LEU A 123 24.46 -2.55 3.29
CA LEU A 123 23.34 -3.27 2.70
C LEU A 123 22.18 -2.32 2.45
N HIS A 124 21.56 -2.44 1.28
CA HIS A 124 20.37 -1.68 0.93
C HIS A 124 19.23 -2.60 0.51
N GLY A 125 18.02 -2.05 0.56
CA GLY A 125 16.78 -2.81 0.43
C GLY A 125 16.27 -3.28 1.79
N ALA A 126 15.20 -4.07 1.78
CA ALA A 126 14.70 -4.78 2.95
C ALA A 126 15.04 -6.26 2.78
N PRO A 127 15.50 -6.97 3.82
CA PRO A 127 15.69 -8.41 3.73
C PRO A 127 14.34 -9.06 3.38
N PHE A 128 14.34 -10.05 2.48
CA PHE A 128 13.08 -10.65 1.99
C PHE A 128 12.20 -11.17 3.13
N GLU A 129 12.82 -11.64 4.21
CA GLU A 129 12.11 -12.07 5.42
C GLU A 129 11.42 -10.92 6.16
N SER A 130 12.00 -9.72 6.18
CA SER A 130 11.34 -8.56 6.82
C SER A 130 10.25 -7.95 5.95
N LEU A 131 10.37 -8.05 4.62
CA LEU A 131 9.33 -7.57 3.70
C LEU A 131 7.99 -8.23 3.99
N TRP A 132 7.97 -9.54 4.21
CA TRP A 132 6.70 -10.20 4.50
C TRP A 132 6.12 -9.73 5.83
N LEU A 133 6.92 -9.66 6.89
CA LEU A 133 6.48 -9.18 8.21
C LEU A 133 5.94 -7.74 8.19
N GLU A 134 6.61 -6.85 7.45
CA GLU A 134 6.25 -5.44 7.37
C GLU A 134 5.01 -5.20 6.50
N TYR A 135 4.85 -5.94 5.40
CA TYR A 135 3.74 -5.75 4.46
C TYR A 135 2.56 -6.70 4.68
N TRP A 136 2.70 -7.76 5.47
CA TRP A 136 1.61 -8.70 5.77
C TRP A 136 0.37 -8.02 6.36
N PRO A 137 0.47 -7.05 7.30
CA PRO A 137 -0.69 -6.31 7.78
C PRO A 137 -1.43 -5.56 6.66
N ASN A 138 -0.70 -5.03 5.66
CA ASN A 138 -1.30 -4.33 4.52
C ASN A 138 -2.04 -5.29 3.60
N VAL A 139 -1.47 -6.48 3.36
CA VAL A 139 -2.13 -7.54 2.58
C VAL A 139 -3.42 -8.00 3.27
N VAL A 140 -3.36 -8.24 4.58
CA VAL A 140 -4.55 -8.60 5.38
C VAL A 140 -5.60 -7.49 5.33
N GLY A 141 -5.19 -6.23 5.49
CA GLY A 141 -6.08 -5.08 5.38
C GLY A 141 -6.79 -5.00 4.02
N GLY A 142 -6.04 -5.23 2.94
CA GLY A 142 -6.59 -5.30 1.59
C GLY A 142 -7.62 -6.42 1.41
N LEU A 143 -7.35 -7.62 1.93
CA LEU A 143 -8.29 -8.75 1.89
C LEU A 143 -9.56 -8.48 2.69
N VAL A 144 -9.45 -7.86 3.88
CA VAL A 144 -10.61 -7.48 4.70
C VAL A 144 -11.48 -6.45 3.97
N ALA A 145 -10.86 -5.44 3.36
CA ALA A 145 -11.58 -4.44 2.57
C ALA A 145 -12.31 -5.07 1.37
N MET A 146 -11.66 -5.97 0.63
CA MET A 146 -12.28 -6.71 -0.47
C MET A 146 -13.48 -7.55 0.00
N ALA A 147 -13.34 -8.25 1.14
CA ALA A 147 -14.42 -9.04 1.71
C ALA A 147 -15.63 -8.17 2.09
N ALA A 148 -15.42 -6.98 2.67
CA ALA A 148 -16.50 -6.04 2.99
C ALA A 148 -17.26 -5.59 1.74
N VAL A 149 -16.56 -5.32 0.63
CA VAL A 149 -17.17 -4.97 -0.66
C VAL A 149 -18.02 -6.12 -1.19
N PHE A 150 -17.51 -7.36 -1.18
CA PHE A 150 -18.29 -8.51 -1.64
C PHE A 150 -19.52 -8.80 -0.76
N ILE A 151 -19.40 -8.67 0.57
CA ILE A 151 -20.51 -8.88 1.50
C ILE A 151 -21.59 -7.81 1.26
N SER A 152 -21.22 -6.54 1.17
CA SER A 152 -22.16 -5.45 0.89
C SER A 152 -22.87 -5.63 -0.46
N PHE A 153 -22.14 -6.00 -1.51
CA PHE A 153 -22.73 -6.31 -2.81
C PHE A 153 -23.70 -7.50 -2.74
N GLY A 154 -23.32 -8.57 -2.02
CA GLY A 154 -24.17 -9.72 -1.78
C GLY A 154 -25.45 -9.38 -1.03
N LEU A 155 -25.38 -8.52 -0.01
CA LEU A 155 -26.54 -8.03 0.73
C LEU A 155 -27.47 -7.17 -0.14
N ILE A 156 -26.92 -6.32 -1.01
CA ILE A 156 -27.71 -5.52 -1.96
C ILE A 156 -28.45 -6.44 -2.93
N MET A 157 -27.74 -7.39 -3.56
CA MET A 157 -28.36 -8.35 -4.48
C MET A 157 -29.42 -9.23 -3.78
N PHE A 158 -29.18 -9.60 -2.53
CA PHE A 158 -30.14 -10.34 -1.73
C PHE A 158 -31.38 -9.47 -1.44
N ALA A 159 -31.20 -8.23 -0.98
CA ALA A 159 -32.30 -7.31 -0.73
C ALA A 159 -33.14 -7.06 -2.00
N ASP A 160 -32.50 -6.86 -3.15
CA ASP A 160 -33.17 -6.69 -4.44
C ASP A 160 -33.97 -7.94 -4.82
N LYS A 161 -33.38 -9.13 -4.68
CA LYS A 161 -34.08 -10.40 -4.94
C LYS A 161 -35.33 -10.57 -4.07
N TYR A 162 -35.29 -10.15 -2.81
CA TYR A 162 -36.45 -10.21 -1.92
C TYR A 162 -37.49 -9.13 -2.24
N ARG A 163 -37.05 -7.92 -2.60
CA ARG A 163 -37.95 -6.79 -2.93
C ARG A 163 -38.75 -7.02 -4.20
N TYR A 164 -38.16 -7.66 -5.22
CA TYR A 164 -38.85 -7.97 -6.48
C TYR A 164 -39.64 -9.28 -6.46
N ARG A 165 -39.60 -10.03 -5.36
CA ARG A 165 -40.46 -11.21 -5.14
C ARG A 165 -41.81 -10.80 -4.53
N SER A 166 -42.45 -9.79 -5.10
CA SER A 166 -43.83 -9.45 -4.77
C SER A 166 -44.78 -10.52 -5.35
N PRO A 167 -45.85 -10.90 -4.63
CA PRO A 167 -46.66 -12.07 -4.93
C PRO A 167 -47.36 -11.95 -6.28
N LYS A 168 -47.40 -13.06 -7.03
CA LYS A 168 -48.29 -13.18 -8.19
C LYS A 168 -49.71 -12.88 -7.71
N THR A 169 -50.29 -11.83 -8.27
CA THR A 169 -51.67 -11.38 -8.08
C THR A 169 -52.65 -12.55 -8.16
N GLU A 170 -53.23 -12.88 -7.01
CA GLU A 170 -54.38 -13.76 -6.91
C GLU A 170 -55.64 -12.90 -7.11
N SER A 171 -56.58 -13.37 -7.94
CA SER A 171 -57.92 -12.79 -8.18
C SER A 171 -58.10 -11.79 -9.34
N THR A 172 -57.77 -12.25 -10.56
CA THR A 172 -58.70 -12.17 -11.70
C THR A 172 -59.90 -13.11 -11.47
N ARG A 173 -60.63 -12.95 -10.36
CA ARG A 173 -61.78 -13.79 -9.94
C ARG A 173 -63.03 -12.95 -9.69
N ARG A 174 -63.31 -12.01 -10.60
CA ARG A 174 -64.64 -11.42 -10.79
C ARG A 174 -64.99 -11.43 -12.27
N MET A 175 -64.95 -12.62 -12.86
CA MET A 175 -65.53 -12.87 -14.17
C MET A 175 -66.94 -13.42 -13.96
N SER A 176 -67.93 -12.68 -14.43
CA SER A 176 -69.22 -13.19 -14.87
C SER A 176 -70.12 -13.85 -13.81
N GLN A 177 -70.76 -13.05 -12.96
CA GLN A 177 -72.11 -13.37 -12.51
C GLN A 177 -73.09 -12.50 -13.30
N ARG A 178 -73.69 -13.09 -14.35
CA ARG A 178 -74.90 -12.59 -15.01
C ARG A 178 -76.07 -12.68 -14.02
N PRO A 179 -76.84 -11.61 -13.77
CA PRO A 179 -78.18 -11.72 -13.20
C PRO A 179 -79.12 -12.13 -14.33
N GLY A 180 -79.69 -13.33 -14.22
CA GLY A 180 -80.82 -13.74 -15.03
C GLY A 180 -82.14 -13.21 -14.46
N THR A 181 -83.08 -13.01 -15.38
CA THR A 181 -84.54 -13.03 -15.20
C THR A 181 -85.25 -11.68 -15.24
N VAL A 182 -85.98 -11.55 -16.35
CA VAL A 182 -86.81 -10.47 -16.84
C VAL A 182 -88.12 -10.39 -16.05
N ALA A 183 -88.58 -9.18 -15.76
CA ALA A 183 -90.00 -8.88 -15.62
C ALA A 183 -90.26 -7.49 -16.25
N PRO A 184 -91.20 -7.34 -17.18
CA PRO A 184 -91.52 -6.07 -17.81
C PRO A 184 -92.73 -5.43 -17.12
N LEU A 185 -92.64 -4.17 -16.70
CA LEU A 185 -93.85 -3.35 -16.57
C LEU A 185 -93.57 -1.84 -16.67
N ASN A 186 -93.95 -1.31 -17.84
CA ASN A 186 -94.46 0.04 -18.12
C ASN A 186 -94.17 1.17 -17.12
N LYS A 187 -93.41 2.17 -17.60
CA LYS A 187 -93.79 3.59 -17.57
C LYS A 187 -92.83 4.43 -18.44
N PRO A 188 -93.33 5.30 -19.34
CA PRO A 188 -92.49 6.27 -20.03
C PRO A 188 -92.67 7.70 -19.47
N VAL A 189 -91.70 8.55 -19.83
CA VAL A 189 -91.69 10.03 -19.80
C VAL A 189 -91.53 10.61 -18.36
N ILE A 190 -90.63 11.55 -18.03
CA ILE A 190 -90.32 12.86 -18.64
C ILE A 190 -88.87 13.30 -18.30
N ILE A 191 -88.27 13.99 -19.25
CA ILE A 191 -86.99 14.72 -19.25
C ILE A 191 -87.06 15.92 -18.29
N GLU A 192 -86.04 16.15 -17.47
CA GLU A 192 -85.70 17.53 -17.14
C GLU A 192 -84.19 17.73 -16.98
N GLN A 193 -83.78 18.85 -17.56
CA GLN A 193 -82.45 19.30 -17.90
C GLN A 193 -82.14 20.46 -16.95
N ALA A 194 -81.02 20.41 -16.23
CA ALA A 194 -80.42 21.61 -15.66
C ALA A 194 -78.90 21.47 -15.63
N ASN A 195 -78.26 22.37 -16.37
CA ASN A 195 -76.82 22.54 -16.52
C ASN A 195 -76.30 23.44 -15.35
N PRO A 196 -75.03 23.88 -15.33
CA PRO A 196 -74.16 23.80 -14.17
C PRO A 196 -74.03 25.14 -13.43
N VAL A 197 -73.51 25.11 -12.20
CA VAL A 197 -73.05 26.32 -11.51
C VAL A 197 -71.56 26.21 -11.23
N PHE A 198 -70.84 27.07 -11.92
CA PHE A 198 -69.49 27.56 -11.64
C PHE A 198 -69.49 28.33 -10.31
N MET A 199 -68.50 28.13 -9.44
CA MET A 199 -67.90 29.18 -8.62
C MET A 199 -66.47 28.78 -8.23
N HIS A 200 -65.55 29.72 -8.45
CA HIS A 200 -64.22 29.88 -7.86
C HIS A 200 -64.29 29.76 -6.31
N GLU A 201 -63.23 29.54 -5.54
CA GLU A 201 -62.08 30.43 -5.35
C GLU A 201 -61.11 29.74 -4.36
N ASP A 202 -59.82 29.85 -4.66
CA ASP A 202 -58.66 30.06 -3.77
C ASP A 202 -58.67 29.49 -2.33
N ASP A 203 -57.61 28.73 -1.99
CA ASP A 203 -56.79 29.14 -0.85
C ASP A 203 -55.40 28.49 -0.86
N GLU A 204 -54.45 29.40 -0.83
CA GLU A 204 -53.01 29.33 -0.64
C GLU A 204 -52.69 28.93 0.81
N ASN A 205 -51.72 28.05 1.04
CA ASN A 205 -50.96 28.07 2.30
C ASN A 205 -49.62 27.35 2.20
N ASP A 206 -48.58 28.18 2.19
CA ASP A 206 -47.17 27.86 2.43
C ASP A 206 -46.95 27.33 3.85
N ILE A 207 -46.06 26.33 3.99
CA ILE A 207 -45.40 26.07 5.28
C ILE A 207 -43.88 26.14 5.10
N ASN A 208 -43.34 27.09 5.87
CA ASN A 208 -41.98 27.55 5.90
C ASN A 208 -40.94 26.54 6.38
N THR A 209 -39.77 26.75 5.79
CA THR A 209 -38.44 26.33 6.23
C THR A 209 -38.03 27.07 7.49
N THR A 210 -37.45 26.38 8.48
CA THR A 210 -36.72 27.03 9.58
C THR A 210 -35.37 26.35 9.81
N GLN A 211 -34.30 27.04 9.39
CA GLN A 211 -32.94 26.88 9.90
C GLN A 211 -32.81 27.57 11.26
N SER A 212 -32.10 26.95 12.21
CA SER A 212 -31.22 27.62 13.20
C SER A 212 -30.51 26.54 14.04
N ARG A 213 -29.28 26.60 14.56
CA ARG A 213 -28.05 27.39 14.38
C ARG A 213 -27.14 27.00 15.57
N ARG A 214 -25.87 26.61 15.32
CA ARG A 214 -24.66 26.70 16.19
C ARG A 214 -24.69 25.96 17.56
N GLN A 215 -23.61 25.56 18.24
CA GLN A 215 -22.15 25.80 18.22
C GLN A 215 -21.52 24.65 19.08
N SER A 216 -20.45 23.99 18.64
CA SER A 216 -19.07 24.10 19.18
C SER A 216 -18.90 23.98 20.71
N THR A 217 -18.14 22.97 21.17
CA THR A 217 -16.94 23.16 22.01
C THR A 217 -16.04 21.91 22.15
N ASN A 218 -14.74 22.15 21.92
CA ASN A 218 -13.54 21.67 22.60
C ASN A 218 -13.15 20.19 22.68
N SER A 219 -12.25 19.85 21.75
CA SER A 219 -11.12 18.94 21.94
C SER A 219 -10.06 19.51 22.89
N ASN A 220 -9.72 18.77 23.95
CA ASN A 220 -8.46 18.92 24.68
C ASN A 220 -7.63 17.63 24.47
N SER A 221 -6.54 17.73 23.72
CA SER A 221 -5.50 16.70 23.68
C SER A 221 -4.13 17.37 23.67
N SER A 222 -3.44 17.33 24.81
CA SER A 222 -2.01 17.58 24.87
C SER A 222 -1.42 16.99 26.15
N GLY A 223 -0.37 16.19 25.98
CA GLY A 223 0.69 16.05 26.97
C GLY A 223 0.80 14.70 27.67
N LEU A 224 1.48 13.74 27.05
CA LEU A 224 2.26 12.76 27.82
C LEU A 224 3.62 12.54 27.13
N ARG A 225 4.65 13.16 27.72
CA ARG A 225 6.06 12.80 27.57
C ARG A 225 6.41 11.90 28.74
N VAL A 226 6.89 10.69 28.47
CA VAL A 226 7.68 9.91 29.45
C VAL A 226 8.76 9.15 28.67
N ALA A 227 10.01 9.51 28.93
CA ALA A 227 11.17 8.62 28.79
C ALA A 227 12.33 9.19 29.62
N GLN A 228 12.52 8.61 30.81
CA GLN A 228 13.80 8.51 31.52
C GLN A 228 13.75 7.21 32.32
N PHE A 229 14.47 6.20 31.86
CA PHE A 229 15.55 5.46 32.53
C PHE A 229 16.12 4.44 31.55
#